data_AF-A0A3B0B538-F1
#
_entry.id   AF-A0A3B0B538-F1
#
_cell.length_a   1.000
_cell.length_b   1.000
_cell.length_c   1.000
_cell.angle_alpha   90.00
_cell.angle_beta   90.00
_cell.angle_gamma   90.00
#
_symmetry.space_group_name_H-M   'P 1'
#
loop_
_entity.id
_entity.type
_entity.pdbx_description
1 polymer ?
#
loop_
_entity_poly.entity_id
_entity_poly.type
_entity_poly.pdbx_seq_one_letter_code
_entity_poly.pdbx_strand_id
1 'polypeptide(L)'
;MVIDLPEGGEAILIVATFWIAIVSVADGRWFAWRRRAHTPSPVLNAIAWAALWGLRIQMPYVYINSALAKLPVEQWSDGTALYYVVRMEFFGAVGPLGELARFLTGVPAISATLTWGTIALEAAIAILLLGSTKMQRYALWACIALHLAIAVLLGLVSFALAMVGAVTCATAAAFTQKAVLRQTHAAAQGAGSQTLRQEPSAMRF
;
A
#
# COMPACT_ATOMS: atom_id res chain seq x y z
N MET A 1 -23.98 -23.32 12.86
CA MET A 1 -23.88 -22.01 12.21
C MET A 1 -22.51 -21.46 12.57
N VAL A 2 -21.51 -21.69 11.72
CA VAL A 2 -20.16 -21.14 11.92
C VAL A 2 -20.29 -19.64 11.64
N ILE A 3 -20.14 -18.83 12.67
CA ILE A 3 -19.96 -17.40 12.49
C ILE A 3 -18.52 -17.30 11.98
N ASP A 4 -18.33 -17.20 10.66
CA ASP A 4 -17.04 -16.82 10.10
C ASP A 4 -16.72 -15.45 10.68
N LEU A 5 -15.70 -15.40 11.52
CA LEU A 5 -15.17 -14.13 12.00
C LEU A 5 -14.69 -13.40 10.73
N PRO A 6 -15.10 -12.14 10.47
CA PRO A 6 -14.63 -11.43 9.30
C PRO A 6 -13.10 -11.40 9.30
N GLU A 7 -12.49 -12.18 8.41
CA GLU A 7 -11.05 -12.25 8.32
C GLU A 7 -10.55 -10.89 7.84
N GLY A 8 -9.66 -10.26 8.62
CA GLY A 8 -9.18 -8.92 8.28
C GLY A 8 -8.62 -8.83 6.85
N GLY A 9 -8.08 -9.93 6.33
CA GLY A 9 -7.59 -10.01 4.94
C GLY A 9 -8.69 -9.94 3.89
N GLU A 10 -9.85 -10.57 4.14
CA GLU A 10 -10.98 -10.56 3.20
C GLU A 10 -11.56 -9.15 3.05
N ALA A 11 -11.76 -8.44 4.16
CA ALA A 11 -12.24 -7.07 4.14
C ALA A 11 -11.34 -6.15 3.30
N ILE A 12 -10.01 -6.33 3.41
CA ILE A 12 -9.03 -5.59 2.61
C ILE A 12 -9.14 -5.96 1.13
N LEU A 13 -9.28 -7.24 0.80
CA LEU A 13 -9.44 -7.70 -0.58
C LEU A 13 -10.73 -7.19 -1.21
N ILE A 14 -11.84 -7.16 -0.47
CA ILE A 14 -13.11 -6.61 -0.96
C ILE A 14 -12.92 -5.15 -1.35
N VAL A 15 -12.35 -4.35 -0.45
CA VAL A 15 -12.14 -2.92 -0.66
C VAL A 15 -11.12 -2.66 -1.79
N ALA A 16 -10.03 -3.42 -1.85
CA ALA A 16 -9.03 -3.30 -2.91
C ALA A 16 -9.61 -3.68 -4.27
N THR A 17 -10.33 -4.81 -4.34
CA THR A 17 -10.98 -5.31 -5.56
C THR A 17 -12.01 -4.32 -6.07
N PHE A 18 -12.80 -3.69 -5.19
CA PHE A 18 -13.74 -2.65 -5.56
C PHE A 18 -13.07 -1.53 -6.35
N TRP A 19 -11.97 -0.97 -5.84
CA TRP A 19 -11.24 0.08 -6.55
C TRP A 19 -10.59 -0.42 -7.83
N ILE A 20 -9.96 -1.60 -7.81
CA ILE A 20 -9.31 -2.20 -8.98
C ILE A 20 -10.32 -2.49 -10.10
N ALA A 21 -11.53 -2.94 -9.75
CA ALA A 21 -12.60 -3.18 -10.71
C ALA A 21 -12.96 -1.89 -11.46
N ILE A 22 -13.11 -0.77 -10.75
CA ILE A 22 -13.39 0.55 -11.37
C ILE A 22 -12.24 1.00 -12.27
N VAL A 23 -10.97 0.83 -11.83
CA VAL A 23 -9.79 1.12 -12.66
C VAL A 23 -9.79 0.29 -13.95
N SER A 24 -10.21 -0.97 -13.85
CA SER A 24 -10.22 -1.92 -14.97
C SER A 24 -11.27 -1.59 -16.02
N VAL A 25 -12.32 -0.82 -15.70
CA VAL A 25 -13.32 -0.36 -16.69
C VAL A 25 -12.68 0.49 -17.79
N ALA A 26 -11.63 1.26 -17.46
CA ALA A 26 -10.89 2.05 -18.45
C ALA A 26 -9.83 1.23 -19.21
N ASP A 27 -9.73 -0.08 -18.96
CA ASP A 27 -8.77 -0.97 -19.60
C ASP A 27 -9.49 -2.01 -20.47
N GLY A 28 -9.56 -1.75 -21.79
CA GLY A 28 -10.16 -2.67 -22.75
C GLY A 28 -9.33 -3.93 -23.05
N ARG A 29 -8.31 -4.23 -22.25
CA ARG A 29 -7.46 -5.41 -22.43
C ARG A 29 -8.10 -6.60 -21.72
N TRP A 30 -8.34 -7.67 -22.48
CA TRP A 30 -8.72 -8.96 -21.90
C TRP A 30 -7.60 -9.58 -21.04
N PHE A 31 -6.34 -9.28 -21.37
CA PHE A 31 -5.18 -9.84 -20.69
C PHE A 31 -4.10 -8.78 -20.48
N ALA A 32 -3.53 -8.72 -19.29
CA ALA A 32 -2.57 -7.68 -18.89
C ALA A 32 -1.30 -7.64 -19.77
N TRP A 33 -0.96 -8.77 -20.40
CA TRP A 33 0.22 -8.93 -21.26
C TRP A 33 -0.01 -8.46 -22.69
N ARG A 34 -1.27 -8.17 -23.07
CA ARG A 34 -1.57 -7.58 -24.38
C ARG A 34 -1.22 -6.10 -24.37
N ARG A 35 -0.71 -5.61 -25.51
CA ARG A 35 -0.57 -4.17 -25.75
C ARG A 35 -1.96 -3.54 -25.83
N ARG A 36 -2.07 -2.32 -25.28
CA ARG A 36 -3.30 -1.55 -25.36
C ARG A 36 -3.52 -1.11 -26.82
N ALA A 37 -4.63 -1.54 -27.41
CA ALA A 37 -4.97 -1.22 -28.79
C ALA A 37 -5.69 0.14 -28.91
N HIS A 38 -6.44 0.54 -27.87
CA HIS A 38 -7.25 1.75 -27.87
C HIS A 38 -6.99 2.61 -26.63
N THR A 39 -6.97 3.93 -26.84
CA THR A 39 -6.99 4.89 -25.74
C THR A 39 -8.42 5.03 -25.19
N PRO A 40 -8.63 4.94 -23.87
CA PRO A 40 -9.95 5.11 -23.29
C PRO A 40 -10.48 6.53 -23.51
N SER A 41 -11.80 6.70 -23.44
CA SER A 41 -12.41 8.03 -23.48
C SER A 41 -11.90 8.89 -22.30
N PRO A 42 -11.88 10.23 -22.42
CA PRO A 42 -11.44 11.11 -21.34
C PRO A 42 -12.20 10.88 -20.02
N VAL A 43 -13.50 10.57 -20.10
CA VAL A 43 -14.36 10.29 -18.95
C VAL A 43 -13.94 9.00 -18.24
N LEU A 44 -13.75 7.90 -18.98
CA LEU A 44 -13.31 6.62 -18.39
C LEU A 44 -11.91 6.75 -17.77
N ASN A 45 -11.02 7.49 -18.43
CA ASN A 45 -9.69 7.77 -17.88
C ASN A 45 -9.78 8.54 -16.56
N ALA A 46 -10.63 9.57 -16.47
CA ALA A 46 -10.85 10.33 -15.24
C ALA A 46 -11.42 9.46 -14.10
N ILE A 47 -12.36 8.56 -14.41
CA ILE A 47 -12.92 7.60 -13.44
C ILE A 47 -11.83 6.66 -12.92
N ALA A 48 -10.99 6.11 -13.80
CA ALA A 48 -9.88 5.25 -13.38
C ALA A 48 -8.85 6.02 -12.53
N TRP A 49 -8.57 7.28 -12.86
CA TRP A 49 -7.72 8.14 -12.03
C TRP A 49 -8.31 8.37 -10.65
N ALA A 50 -9.60 8.66 -10.55
CA ALA A 50 -10.29 8.84 -9.28
C ALA A 50 -10.26 7.56 -8.44
N ALA A 51 -10.48 6.39 -9.05
CA ALA A 51 -10.43 5.11 -8.37
C ALA A 51 -9.03 4.75 -7.87
N LEU A 52 -7.97 5.06 -8.64
CA LEU A 52 -6.59 4.90 -8.18
C LEU A 52 -6.30 5.79 -6.95
N TRP A 53 -6.81 7.02 -6.93
CA TRP A 53 -6.71 7.90 -5.76
C TRP A 53 -7.52 7.38 -4.58
N GLY A 54 -8.72 6.82 -4.82
CA GLY A 54 -9.53 6.16 -3.82
C GLY A 54 -8.74 5.04 -3.11
N LEU A 55 -8.17 4.11 -3.88
CA LEU A 55 -7.31 3.05 -3.33
C LEU A 55 -6.11 3.61 -2.56
N ARG A 56 -5.49 4.67 -3.08
CA ARG A 56 -4.31 5.31 -2.49
C ARG A 56 -4.61 5.99 -1.16
N ILE A 57 -5.82 6.52 -0.95
CA ILE A 57 -6.26 7.14 0.32
C ILE A 57 -6.77 6.07 1.28
N GLN A 58 -7.44 5.04 0.76
CA GLN A 58 -7.99 3.96 1.54
C GLN A 58 -6.94 3.20 2.35
N MET A 59 -5.75 2.98 1.78
CA MET A 59 -4.71 2.22 2.47
C MET A 59 -4.09 2.92 3.68
N PRO A 60 -3.70 4.21 3.59
CA PRO A 60 -3.38 5.02 4.76
C PRO A 60 -4.48 5.00 5.82
N TYR A 61 -5.75 5.11 5.42
CA TYR A 61 -6.87 5.06 6.36
C TYR A 61 -6.91 3.74 7.15
N VAL A 62 -6.73 2.60 6.48
CA VAL A 62 -6.65 1.28 7.14
C VAL A 62 -5.53 1.24 8.18
N TYR A 63 -4.33 1.73 7.83
CA TYR A 63 -3.19 1.74 8.76
C TYR A 63 -3.40 2.69 9.94
N ILE A 64 -3.96 3.89 9.69
CA ILE A 64 -4.30 4.85 10.75
C ILE A 64 -5.34 4.25 11.69
N ASN A 65 -6.40 3.66 11.14
CA ASN A 65 -7.44 3.02 11.93
C ASN A 65 -6.86 1.86 12.76
N SER A 66 -5.99 1.03 12.18
CA SER A 66 -5.30 -0.07 12.89
C SER A 66 -4.44 0.43 14.04
N ALA A 67 -3.69 1.51 13.84
CA ALA A 67 -2.81 2.10 14.87
C ALA A 67 -3.63 2.76 15.99
N LEU A 68 -4.64 3.56 15.63
CA LEU A 68 -5.49 4.27 16.60
C LEU A 68 -6.38 3.30 17.40
N ALA A 69 -6.89 2.24 16.78
CA ALA A 69 -7.70 1.24 17.47
C ALA A 69 -6.93 0.48 18.57
N LYS A 70 -5.60 0.47 18.52
CA LYS A 70 -4.75 -0.14 19.56
C LYS A 70 -4.55 0.77 20.77
N LEU A 71 -4.53 2.08 20.60
CA LEU A 71 -4.25 3.04 21.68
C LEU A 71 -5.17 2.93 22.92
N PRO A 72 -6.51 2.73 22.79
CA PRO A 72 -7.37 2.60 23.96
C PRO A 72 -7.31 1.23 24.63
N VAL A 73 -6.59 0.26 24.06
CA VAL A 73 -6.49 -1.11 24.60
C VAL A 73 -5.33 -1.19 25.59
N GLU A 74 -5.61 -1.64 26.81
CA GLU A 74 -4.66 -1.65 27.93
C GLU A 74 -3.32 -2.30 27.57
N GLN A 75 -3.34 -3.50 27.00
CA GLN A 75 -2.12 -4.25 26.67
C GLN A 75 -1.26 -3.55 25.60
N TRP A 76 -1.87 -2.77 24.72
CA TRP A 76 -1.12 -2.03 23.70
C TRP A 76 -0.50 -0.77 24.28
N SER A 77 -1.23 -0.09 25.17
CA SER A 77 -0.75 1.13 25.86
C SER A 77 0.31 0.85 26.92
N ASP A 78 0.24 -0.26 27.64
CA ASP A 78 1.24 -0.66 28.65
C ASP A 78 2.47 -1.37 28.04
N GLY A 79 2.44 -1.68 26.74
CA GLY A 79 3.53 -2.33 26.01
C GLY A 79 3.60 -3.85 26.13
N THR A 80 2.57 -4.51 26.67
CA THR A 80 2.54 -5.96 26.90
C THR A 80 1.82 -6.74 25.81
N ALA A 81 1.18 -6.09 24.83
CA ALA A 81 0.34 -6.76 23.84
C ALA A 81 1.08 -7.88 23.10
N LEU A 82 2.32 -7.64 22.66
CA LEU A 82 3.07 -8.66 21.92
C LEU A 82 3.43 -9.88 22.77
N TYR A 83 3.60 -9.73 24.09
CA TYR A 83 3.75 -10.87 25.01
C TYR A 83 2.51 -11.78 25.00
N TYR A 84 1.30 -11.18 25.02
CA TYR A 84 0.04 -11.91 24.98
C TYR A 84 -0.24 -12.48 23.60
N VAL A 85 -0.03 -11.70 22.53
CA VAL A 85 -0.31 -12.11 21.14
C VAL A 85 0.42 -13.40 20.81
N VAL A 86 1.71 -13.51 21.09
CA VAL A 86 2.49 -14.71 20.76
C VAL A 86 2.14 -15.95 21.60
N ARG A 87 1.30 -15.78 22.63
CA ARG A 87 0.82 -16.84 23.54
C ARG A 87 -0.68 -17.14 23.39
N MET A 88 -1.38 -16.47 22.48
CA MET A 88 -2.79 -16.76 22.21
C MET A 88 -2.97 -18.16 21.64
N GLU A 89 -4.08 -18.81 21.96
CA GLU A 89 -4.36 -20.19 21.52
C GLU A 89 -4.62 -20.26 20.01
N PHE A 90 -5.38 -19.31 19.46
CA PHE A 90 -5.80 -19.30 18.04
C PHE A 90 -4.91 -18.46 17.12
N PHE A 91 -4.24 -17.44 17.64
CA PHE A 91 -3.40 -16.49 16.88
C PHE A 91 -1.99 -16.36 17.46
N GLY A 92 -1.54 -17.37 18.20
CA GLY A 92 -0.24 -17.40 18.86
C GLY A 92 0.93 -17.56 17.89
N ALA A 93 2.13 -17.50 18.45
CA ALA A 93 3.32 -17.73 17.65
C ALA A 93 3.39 -19.20 17.20
N VAL A 94 3.61 -19.42 15.91
CA VAL A 94 3.67 -20.75 15.27
C VAL A 94 5.07 -21.02 14.69
N GLY A 95 5.33 -22.29 14.40
CA GLY A 95 6.55 -22.72 13.71
C GLY A 95 7.85 -22.58 14.54
N PRO A 96 9.02 -22.74 13.90
CA PRO A 96 10.31 -22.81 14.59
C PRO A 96 10.73 -21.50 15.25
N LEU A 97 10.23 -20.35 14.76
CA LEU A 97 10.50 -19.05 15.36
C LEU A 97 9.59 -18.74 16.55
N GLY A 98 8.57 -19.57 16.82
CA GLY A 98 7.59 -19.27 17.86
C GLY A 98 8.16 -19.35 19.27
N GLU A 99 9.07 -20.30 19.55
CA GLU A 99 9.76 -20.37 20.84
C GLU A 99 10.66 -19.15 21.07
N LEU A 100 11.39 -18.73 20.03
CA LEU A 100 12.20 -17.51 20.07
C LEU A 100 11.33 -16.28 20.32
N ALA A 101 10.19 -16.17 19.65
CA ALA A 101 9.25 -15.06 19.85
C ALA A 101 8.70 -15.02 21.28
N ARG A 102 8.34 -16.18 21.86
CA ARG A 102 7.89 -16.28 23.26
C ARG A 102 9.01 -15.91 24.23
N PHE A 103 10.24 -16.38 23.98
CA PHE A 103 11.40 -16.04 24.80
C PHE A 103 11.70 -14.53 24.77
N LEU A 104 11.81 -13.94 23.58
CA LEU A 104 12.11 -12.51 23.40
C LEU A 104 11.03 -11.63 24.01
N THR A 105 9.76 -11.92 23.75
CA THR A 105 8.65 -11.15 24.33
C THR A 105 8.50 -11.36 25.84
N GLY A 106 9.12 -12.40 26.42
CA GLY A 106 9.21 -12.57 27.87
C GLY A 106 10.05 -11.50 28.57
N VAL A 107 10.92 -10.80 27.83
CA VAL A 107 11.67 -9.66 28.34
C VAL A 107 10.82 -8.39 28.22
N PRO A 108 10.45 -7.70 29.33
CA PRO A 108 9.52 -6.57 29.28
C PRO A 108 9.94 -5.44 28.33
N ALA A 109 11.22 -5.09 28.32
CA ALA A 109 11.75 -4.05 27.44
C ALA A 109 11.60 -4.40 25.95
N ILE A 110 11.79 -5.68 25.59
CA ILE A 110 11.62 -6.16 24.21
C ILE A 110 10.14 -6.18 23.84
N SER A 111 9.26 -6.68 24.72
CA SER A 111 7.80 -6.65 24.49
C SER A 111 7.30 -5.23 24.26
N ALA A 112 7.70 -4.29 25.12
CA ALA A 112 7.31 -2.89 25.00
C ALA A 112 7.79 -2.28 23.67
N THR A 113 9.05 -2.54 23.30
CA THR A 113 9.64 -2.07 22.03
C THR A 113 8.90 -2.62 20.81
N LEU A 114 8.56 -3.91 20.79
CA LEU A 114 7.83 -4.53 19.69
C LEU A 114 6.37 -4.05 19.61
N THR A 115 5.72 -3.88 20.76
CA THR A 115 4.33 -3.40 20.86
C THR A 115 4.20 -1.98 20.32
N TRP A 116 4.97 -1.05 20.86
CA TRP A 116 4.99 0.34 20.38
C TRP A 116 5.60 0.47 18.99
N GLY A 117 6.59 -0.36 18.66
CA GLY A 117 7.19 -0.42 17.33
C GLY A 117 6.17 -0.81 16.25
N THR A 118 5.23 -1.71 16.57
CA THR A 118 4.14 -2.07 15.66
C THR A 118 3.24 -0.86 15.36
N ILE A 119 2.78 -0.15 16.40
CA ILE A 119 1.95 1.06 16.25
C ILE A 119 2.70 2.15 15.46
N ALA A 120 3.97 2.39 15.82
CA ALA A 120 4.80 3.38 15.16
C ALA A 120 5.03 3.04 13.68
N LEU A 121 5.24 1.77 13.36
CA LEU A 121 5.43 1.32 11.98
C LEU A 121 4.14 1.44 11.16
N GLU A 122 2.98 1.08 11.72
CA GLU A 122 1.68 1.29 11.07
C GLU A 122 1.44 2.78 10.78
N ALA A 123 1.67 3.65 11.75
CA ALA A 123 1.55 5.09 11.56
C ALA A 123 2.54 5.63 10.51
N ALA A 124 3.80 5.15 10.54
CA ALA A 124 4.80 5.52 9.56
C ALA A 124 4.42 5.09 8.14
N ILE A 125 3.92 3.86 7.96
CA ILE A 125 3.43 3.38 6.66
C ILE A 125 2.32 4.30 6.14
N ALA A 126 1.33 4.65 6.97
CA ALA A 126 0.25 5.54 6.56
C ALA A 126 0.75 6.90 6.06
N ILE A 127 1.65 7.54 6.81
CA ILE A 127 2.23 8.84 6.45
C ILE A 127 3.07 8.72 5.16
N LEU A 128 3.92 7.69 5.06
CA LEU A 128 4.79 7.49 3.91
C LEU A 128 4.00 7.18 2.62
N LEU A 129 2.84 6.52 2.73
CA LEU A 129 1.96 6.23 1.59
C LEU A 129 1.37 7.49 0.96
N LEU A 130 1.08 8.52 1.76
CA LEU A 130 0.57 9.81 1.27
C LEU A 130 1.67 10.71 0.69
N GLY A 131 2.93 10.38 0.93
CA GLY A 131 4.08 11.17 0.51
C GLY A 131 4.50 11.00 -0.95
N SER A 132 5.75 11.40 -1.21
CA SER A 132 6.38 11.28 -2.54
C SER A 132 6.60 9.82 -2.94
N THR A 133 6.80 9.56 -4.24
CA THR A 133 7.12 8.20 -4.74
C THR A 133 8.30 7.52 -4.02
N LYS A 134 9.28 8.29 -3.53
CA LYS A 134 10.40 7.74 -2.74
C LYS A 134 9.90 7.26 -1.36
N MET A 135 9.09 8.07 -0.69
CA MET A 135 8.45 7.71 0.58
C MET A 135 7.56 6.48 0.43
N GLN A 136 6.81 6.39 -0.67
CA GLN A 136 5.97 5.24 -0.96
C GLN A 136 6.74 3.94 -1.16
N ARG A 137 7.96 4.00 -1.71
CA ARG A 137 8.85 2.82 -1.75
C ARG A 137 9.25 2.37 -0.36
N TYR A 138 9.57 3.31 0.53
CA TYR A 138 9.85 2.97 1.93
C TYR A 138 8.61 2.42 2.63
N ALA A 139 7.42 2.98 2.36
CA ALA A 139 6.16 2.45 2.87
C ALA A 139 5.93 1.00 2.43
N LEU A 140 6.19 0.69 1.16
CA LEU A 140 6.07 -0.68 0.63
C LEU A 140 7.04 -1.64 1.33
N TRP A 141 8.30 -1.26 1.50
CA TRP A 141 9.27 -2.11 2.21
C TRP A 141 8.91 -2.31 3.68
N ALA A 142 8.46 -1.26 4.37
CA ALA A 142 7.97 -1.34 5.74
C ALA A 142 6.72 -2.24 5.85
N CYS A 143 5.78 -2.11 4.91
CA CYS A 143 4.60 -2.96 4.79
C CYS A 143 5.01 -4.43 4.62
N ILE A 144 5.89 -4.73 3.66
CA ILE A 144 6.38 -6.10 3.42
C ILE A 144 7.03 -6.66 4.68
N ALA A 145 7.92 -5.90 5.33
CA ALA A 145 8.60 -6.35 6.55
C ALA A 145 7.61 -6.68 7.68
N LEU A 146 6.65 -5.78 7.95
CA LEU A 146 5.65 -5.99 8.99
C LEU A 146 4.77 -7.21 8.70
N HIS A 147 4.25 -7.33 7.48
CA HIS A 147 3.30 -8.38 7.13
C HIS A 147 3.98 -9.74 6.94
N LEU A 148 5.25 -9.75 6.51
CA LEU A 148 6.04 -10.97 6.50
C LEU A 148 6.31 -11.47 7.92
N ALA A 149 6.62 -10.55 8.86
CA ALA A 149 6.75 -10.92 10.27
C ALA A 149 5.43 -11.50 10.81
N ILE A 150 4.28 -10.91 10.50
CA ILE A 150 2.96 -11.42 10.88
C ILE A 150 2.69 -12.80 10.24
N ALA A 151 2.98 -12.98 8.96
CA ALA A 151 2.77 -14.25 8.26
C ALA A 151 3.62 -15.38 8.86
N VAL A 152 4.88 -15.10 9.15
CA VAL A 152 5.84 -16.09 9.66
C VAL A 152 5.60 -16.38 11.14
N LEU A 153 5.36 -15.35 11.95
CA LEU A 153 5.21 -15.51 13.40
C LEU A 153 3.81 -16.00 13.76
N LEU A 154 2.75 -15.46 13.16
CA LEU A 154 1.36 -15.71 13.56
C LEU A 154 0.60 -16.61 12.56
N GLY A 155 1.24 -17.03 11.46
CA GLY A 155 0.60 -17.90 10.46
C GLY A 155 -0.43 -17.20 9.56
N LEU A 156 -0.58 -15.88 9.67
CA LEU A 156 -1.60 -15.09 8.96
C LEU A 156 -1.17 -14.74 7.52
N VAL A 157 -0.93 -15.76 6.70
CA VAL A 157 -0.39 -15.61 5.33
C VAL A 157 -1.38 -14.90 4.40
N SER A 158 -2.67 -15.25 4.45
CA SER A 158 -3.70 -14.63 3.61
C SER A 158 -3.83 -13.12 3.87
N PHE A 159 -3.87 -12.73 5.15
CA PHE A 159 -3.88 -11.33 5.57
C PHE A 159 -2.62 -10.58 5.10
N ALA A 160 -1.45 -11.19 5.27
CA ALA A 160 -0.20 -10.58 4.84
C ALA A 160 -0.14 -10.33 3.32
N LEU A 161 -0.57 -11.31 2.52
CA LEU A 161 -0.66 -11.18 1.07
C LEU A 161 -1.67 -10.12 0.64
N ALA A 162 -2.84 -10.07 1.29
CA ALA A 162 -3.86 -9.07 1.02
C ALA A 162 -3.33 -7.64 1.23
N MET A 163 -2.67 -7.38 2.37
CA MET A 163 -2.13 -6.08 2.70
C MET A 163 -0.98 -5.67 1.77
N VAL A 164 -0.02 -6.56 1.53
CA VAL A 164 1.11 -6.29 0.62
C VAL A 164 0.61 -6.06 -0.81
N GLY A 165 -0.35 -6.87 -1.28
CA GLY A 165 -0.95 -6.71 -2.60
C GLY A 165 -1.65 -5.37 -2.76
N ALA A 166 -2.52 -5.01 -1.81
CA ALA A 166 -3.28 -3.77 -1.86
C ALA A 166 -2.37 -2.53 -1.78
N VAL A 167 -1.34 -2.55 -0.95
CA VAL A 167 -0.33 -1.47 -0.88
C VAL A 167 0.51 -1.39 -2.16
N THR A 168 0.87 -2.52 -2.77
CA THR A 168 1.57 -2.54 -4.05
C THR A 168 0.72 -1.88 -5.14
N CYS A 169 -0.57 -2.20 -5.22
CA CYS A 169 -1.50 -1.55 -6.15
C CYS A 169 -1.64 -0.05 -5.87
N ALA A 170 -1.78 0.36 -4.61
CA ALA A 170 -1.90 1.76 -4.21
C ALA A 170 -0.65 2.61 -4.58
N THR A 171 0.53 2.00 -4.51
CA THR A 171 1.80 2.67 -4.83
C THR A 171 2.16 2.62 -6.31
N ALA A 172 1.67 1.61 -7.06
CA ALA A 172 1.88 1.47 -8.50
C ALA A 172 1.43 2.71 -9.30
N ALA A 173 0.30 3.32 -8.92
CA ALA A 173 -0.25 4.53 -9.55
C ALA A 173 0.72 5.73 -9.57
N ALA A 174 1.57 5.86 -8.54
CA ALA A 174 2.52 6.95 -8.42
C ALA A 174 3.64 6.90 -9.45
N PHE A 175 4.04 5.69 -9.84
CA PHE A 175 5.07 5.47 -10.85
C PHE A 175 4.54 5.85 -12.24
N THR A 176 3.28 5.51 -12.52
CA THR A 176 2.59 5.88 -13.76
C THR A 176 2.43 7.39 -13.88
N GLN A 177 2.04 8.10 -12.81
CA GLN A 177 1.89 9.57 -12.82
C GLN A 177 3.18 10.30 -13.20
N LYS A 178 4.31 9.93 -12.58
CA LYS A 178 5.61 10.56 -12.88
C LYS A 178 6.08 10.28 -14.30
N ALA A 179 5.81 9.08 -14.82
CA ALA A 179 6.15 8.74 -16.20
C ALA A 179 5.35 9.59 -17.19
N VAL A 180 4.03 9.74 -16.98
CA VAL A 180 3.15 10.56 -17.83
C VAL A 180 3.58 12.04 -17.81
N LEU A 181 3.79 12.62 -16.61
CA LEU A 181 4.21 14.03 -16.49
C LEU A 181 5.57 14.29 -17.16
N ARG A 182 6.52 13.36 -17.06
CA ARG A 182 7.81 13.48 -17.75
C ARG A 182 7.66 13.46 -19.27
N GLN A 183 6.77 12.62 -19.78
CA GLN A 183 6.50 12.52 -21.21
C GLN A 183 5.82 13.79 -21.75
N THR A 184 4.86 14.37 -21.03
CA THR A 184 4.20 15.62 -21.44
C THR A 184 5.15 16.81 -21.41
N HIS A 185 6.00 16.92 -20.38
CA HIS A 185 7.03 17.97 -20.32
C HIS A 185 8.08 17.82 -21.43
N ALA A 186 8.54 16.60 -21.73
CA ALA A 186 9.49 16.37 -22.82
C ALA A 186 8.88 16.68 -24.19
N ALA A 187 7.61 16.34 -24.42
CA ALA A 187 6.88 16.67 -25.65
C ALA A 187 6.68 18.18 -25.83
N ALA A 188 6.35 18.91 -24.75
CA ALA A 188 6.21 20.36 -24.78
C ALA A 188 7.54 21.08 -25.06
N GLN A 189 8.65 20.60 -24.51
CA GLN A 189 9.99 21.14 -24.78
C GLN A 189 10.47 20.86 -26.21
N GLY A 190 10.18 19.66 -26.73
CA GLY A 190 10.47 19.30 -28.12
C GLY A 190 9.70 20.19 -29.12
N ALA A 191 8.41 20.41 -28.88
CA ALA A 191 7.58 21.27 -29.72
C ALA A 191 8.05 22.74 -29.72
N GLY A 192 8.41 23.30 -28.55
CA GLY A 192 8.93 24.68 -28.45
C GLY A 192 10.28 24.90 -29.14
N SER A 193 11.14 23.87 -29.16
CA SER A 193 12.44 23.94 -29.84
C SER A 193 12.33 23.91 -31.38
N GLN A 194 11.26 23.35 -31.93
CA GLN A 194 11.00 23.31 -33.36
C GLN A 194 10.38 24.62 -33.87
N THR A 195 9.47 25.23 -33.10
CA THR A 195 8.90 26.55 -33.44
C THR A 195 9.95 27.67 -33.41
N LEU A 196 10.88 27.66 -32.45
CA LEU A 196 11.98 28.64 -32.41
C LEU A 196 13.02 28.46 -33.53
N ARG A 197 13.12 27.25 -34.12
CA ARG A 197 14.05 26.97 -35.22
C ARG A 197 13.49 27.38 -36.60
N GLN A 198 12.17 27.59 -36.70
CA GLN A 198 11.51 28.03 -37.94
C GLN A 198 11.41 29.57 -38.11
N GLU A 199 11.85 30.35 -37.11
CA GLU A 199 11.85 31.82 -37.11
C GLU A 199 13.28 32.41 -36.98
N PRO A 200 14.12 32.28 -38.02
CA PRO A 200 14.83 33.49 -38.47
C PRO A 200 15.16 33.43 -39.98
N SER A 201 14.20 33.67 -40.87
CA SER A 201 14.55 33.96 -42.28
C SER A 201 13.52 34.81 -43.05
N ALA A 202 12.54 35.43 -42.38
CA ALA A 202 11.50 36.25 -43.03
C ALA A 202 11.68 37.78 -42.82
N MET A 203 12.79 38.24 -42.23
CA MET A 203 13.12 39.67 -42.12
C MET A 203 14.53 39.95 -42.67
N ARG A 204 14.67 39.85 -43.99
CA ARG A 204 15.69 40.58 -44.75
C ARG A 204 15.00 41.13 -45.99
N PHE A 205 14.44 42.33 -45.84
CA PHE A 205 14.11 43.23 -46.95
C PHE A 205 15.30 44.15 -47.19
#